data_AF-A0A9P8AMW3-F1
#
_entry.id   AF-A0A9P8AMW3-F1
#
_cell.length_a   1.000
_cell.length_b   1.000
_cell.length_c   1.000
_cell.angle_alpha   90.00
_cell.angle_beta   90.00
_cell.angle_gamma   90.00
#
_symmetry.space_group_name_H-M   'P 1'
#
loop_
_entity.id
_entity.type
_entity.pdbx_description
1 polymer ?
#
loop_
_entity_poly.entity_id
_entity_poly.type
_entity_poly.pdbx_seq_one_letter_code
_entity_poly.pdbx_strand_id
1 'polypeptide(L)'
;MDVLGRYLTIGIHISVQSYYHINDTDVKVFIAFLTMFMFYLDDAYPRGDVDILARVPTFTKHFISSEEQPCKILNGFSDLLNEAFRIVDKVAAGLIVFSALKFITELILEQSKDESAHTVEEYAMFLRELGGLAEGYSLHIFPRELPYAVYIWALPCMRDLLTLVMTFSQARSEPKIMVLHDLVGKYIKEYETVLHILQPHADAHYAFKEFARGYLAFHLDSKIPSRLGALVLSLEPYWIG
;
A
#
# COMPACT_ATOMS: atom_id res chain seq x y z
N MET A 1 7.76 3.41 21.14
CA MET A 1 8.31 2.13 20.66
C MET A 1 7.28 1.02 20.80
N ASP A 2 6.64 0.85 21.97
CA ASP A 2 5.69 -0.26 22.21
C ASP A 2 4.47 -0.29 21.26
N VAL A 3 3.84 0.87 20.98
CA VAL A 3 2.67 0.97 20.09
C VAL A 3 2.97 0.66 18.62
N LEU A 4 4.20 0.93 18.15
CA LEU A 4 4.60 0.73 16.76
C LEU A 4 5.03 -0.71 16.46
N GLY A 5 5.36 -1.50 17.48
CA GLY A 5 5.98 -2.82 17.32
C GLY A 5 5.18 -3.76 16.43
N ARG A 6 3.85 -3.85 16.63
CA ARG A 6 2.99 -4.71 15.79
C ARG A 6 2.94 -4.28 14.33
N TYR A 7 3.00 -2.99 14.06
CA TYR A 7 2.97 -2.45 12.69
C TYR A 7 4.33 -2.62 12.02
N LEU A 8 5.42 -2.56 12.79
CA LEU A 8 6.75 -2.87 12.29
C LEU A 8 6.83 -4.33 11.86
N THR A 9 6.22 -5.25 12.62
CA THR A 9 6.10 -6.65 12.19
C THR A 9 5.39 -6.76 10.85
N ILE A 10 4.27 -6.06 10.63
CA ILE A 10 3.57 -6.04 9.33
C ILE A 10 4.49 -5.53 8.22
N GLY A 11 5.22 -4.44 8.47
CA GLY A 11 6.21 -3.89 7.54
C GLY A 11 7.36 -4.85 7.21
N ILE A 12 7.86 -5.59 8.19
CA ILE A 12 8.89 -6.62 7.96
C ILE A 12 8.31 -7.76 7.12
N HIS A 13 7.09 -8.21 7.42
CA HIS A 13 6.46 -9.28 6.65
C HIS A 13 6.25 -8.90 5.18
N ILE A 14 5.68 -7.72 4.89
CA ILE A 14 5.46 -7.29 3.51
C ILE A 14 6.79 -7.10 2.75
N SER A 15 7.82 -6.54 3.39
CA SER A 15 9.13 -6.32 2.76
C SER A 15 9.85 -7.64 2.46
N VAL A 16 9.74 -8.64 3.35
CA VAL A 16 10.36 -9.95 3.16
C VAL A 16 9.60 -10.82 2.17
N GLN A 17 8.27 -10.80 2.19
CA GLN A 17 7.45 -11.64 1.31
C GLN A 17 7.28 -11.01 -0.08
N SER A 18 6.75 -9.78 -0.15
CA SER A 18 6.40 -9.11 -1.41
C SER A 18 7.62 -8.58 -2.14
N TYR A 19 8.68 -8.21 -1.45
CA TYR A 19 9.89 -7.65 -2.07
C TYR A 19 11.09 -8.57 -1.92
N TYR A 20 10.86 -9.88 -1.80
CA TYR A 20 11.92 -10.85 -1.53
C TYR A 20 13.05 -10.79 -2.57
N HIS A 21 12.72 -10.54 -3.85
CA HIS A 21 13.62 -10.44 -5.00
C HIS A 21 14.52 -9.19 -4.97
N ILE A 22 14.20 -8.19 -4.15
CA ILE A 22 15.04 -7.00 -3.95
C ILE A 22 16.16 -7.36 -2.98
N ASN A 23 17.41 -7.45 -3.45
CA ASN A 23 18.55 -7.77 -2.58
C ASN A 23 18.98 -6.62 -1.67
N ASP A 24 18.49 -5.42 -1.98
CA ASP A 24 18.84 -4.21 -1.27
C ASP A 24 18.17 -4.13 0.11
N THR A 25 18.99 -4.18 1.16
CA THR A 25 18.48 -4.17 2.54
C THR A 25 17.96 -2.80 2.94
N ASP A 26 18.56 -1.71 2.47
CA ASP A 26 18.11 -0.35 2.81
C ASP A 26 16.73 -0.07 2.22
N VAL A 27 16.48 -0.53 0.99
CA VAL A 27 15.15 -0.46 0.36
C VAL A 27 14.12 -1.27 1.15
N LYS A 28 14.45 -2.50 1.55
CA LYS A 28 13.54 -3.34 2.37
C LYS A 28 13.24 -2.73 3.73
N VAL A 29 14.24 -2.15 4.39
CA VAL A 29 14.09 -1.45 5.67
C VAL A 29 13.20 -0.22 5.50
N PHE A 30 13.42 0.57 4.45
CA PHE A 30 12.57 1.72 4.12
C PHE A 30 11.12 1.32 3.92
N ILE A 31 10.85 0.28 3.12
CA ILE A 31 9.49 -0.26 2.90
C ILE A 31 8.87 -0.69 4.22
N ALA A 32 9.61 -1.39 5.07
CA ALA A 32 9.12 -1.85 6.37
C ALA A 32 8.69 -0.69 7.28
N PHE A 33 9.49 0.36 7.37
CA PHE A 33 9.15 1.56 8.14
C PHE A 33 8.00 2.36 7.51
N LEU A 34 7.98 2.47 6.17
CA LEU A 34 6.89 3.14 5.45
C LEU A 34 5.56 2.46 5.75
N THR A 35 5.50 1.13 5.59
CA THR A 35 4.33 0.32 5.93
C THR A 35 3.96 0.45 7.40
N MET A 36 4.94 0.43 8.32
CA MET A 36 4.69 0.59 9.75
C MET A 36 3.94 1.91 10.04
N PHE A 37 4.43 3.04 9.53
CA PHE A 37 3.78 4.34 9.76
C PHE A 37 2.40 4.40 9.11
N MET A 38 2.26 3.94 7.87
CA MET A 38 0.99 4.01 7.16
C MET A 38 -0.09 3.15 7.84
N PHE A 39 0.21 1.90 8.20
CA PHE A 39 -0.75 1.06 8.93
C PHE A 39 -1.03 1.57 10.34
N TYR A 40 -0.04 2.16 11.02
CA TYR A 40 -0.28 2.79 12.32
C TYR A 40 -1.27 3.95 12.19
N LEU A 41 -1.08 4.84 11.23
CA LEU A 41 -1.93 6.01 11.02
C LEU A 41 -3.33 5.60 10.55
N ASP A 42 -3.44 4.64 9.64
CA ASP A 42 -4.70 4.06 9.15
C ASP A 42 -5.55 3.46 10.26
N ASP A 43 -4.93 2.84 11.27
CA ASP A 43 -5.64 2.25 12.39
C ASP A 43 -5.84 3.24 13.55
N ALA A 44 -4.87 4.11 13.86
CA ALA A 44 -4.94 5.04 14.98
C ALA A 44 -5.87 6.24 14.71
N TYR A 45 -5.90 6.76 13.49
CA TYR A 45 -6.66 7.97 13.16
C TYR A 45 -8.18 7.73 13.26
N PRO A 46 -8.78 6.69 12.65
CA PRO A 46 -10.23 6.44 12.73
C PRO A 46 -10.71 6.03 14.13
N ARG A 47 -9.84 5.41 14.95
CA ARG A 47 -10.16 5.07 16.35
C ARG A 47 -10.26 6.28 17.27
N GLY A 48 -9.92 7.46 16.76
CA GLY A 48 -10.03 8.70 17.47
C GLY A 48 -8.99 8.87 18.58
N ASP A 49 -7.77 8.35 18.38
CA ASP A 49 -6.64 8.66 19.26
C ASP A 49 -6.46 10.18 19.29
N VAL A 50 -6.79 10.80 20.42
CA VAL A 50 -6.88 12.25 20.60
C VAL A 50 -5.58 12.96 20.20
N ASP A 51 -4.45 12.32 20.46
CA ASP A 51 -3.12 12.84 20.16
C ASP A 51 -2.78 12.81 18.66
N ILE A 52 -3.41 11.92 17.89
CA ILE A 52 -3.18 11.74 16.45
C ILE A 52 -4.24 12.51 15.65
N LEU A 53 -5.50 12.48 16.08
CA LEU A 53 -6.63 13.21 15.47
C LEU A 53 -6.35 14.71 15.30
N ALA A 54 -5.85 15.37 16.33
CA ALA A 54 -5.62 16.82 16.28
C ALA A 54 -4.41 17.22 15.42
N ARG A 55 -3.53 16.26 15.10
CA ARG A 55 -2.18 16.53 14.59
C ARG A 55 -2.01 16.19 13.11
N VAL A 56 -2.60 15.09 12.64
CA VAL A 56 -2.57 14.67 11.24
C VAL A 56 -3.07 15.75 10.27
N PRO A 57 -4.15 16.52 10.56
CA PRO A 57 -4.60 17.60 9.66
C PRO A 57 -3.55 18.66 9.32
N THR A 58 -2.58 18.86 10.22
CA THR A 58 -1.50 19.83 10.02
C THR A 58 -0.23 19.24 9.42
N PHE A 59 -0.15 17.92 9.24
CA PHE A 59 1.06 17.22 8.81
C PHE A 59 1.64 17.78 7.51
N THR A 60 0.81 17.85 6.47
CA THR A 60 1.23 18.32 5.13
C THR A 60 1.77 19.74 5.19
N LYS A 61 1.13 20.62 5.96
CA LYS A 61 1.58 22.02 6.14
C LYS A 61 2.98 22.06 6.77
N HIS A 62 3.19 21.32 7.85
CA HIS A 62 4.49 21.28 8.52
C HIS A 62 5.57 20.67 7.61
N PHE A 63 5.22 19.60 6.90
CA PHE A 63 6.12 18.90 5.99
C PHE A 63 6.63 19.83 4.87
N ILE A 64 5.73 20.54 4.17
CA ILE A 64 6.13 21.45 3.09
C ILE A 64 6.88 22.68 3.59
N SER A 65 6.60 23.12 4.82
CA SER A 65 7.28 24.25 5.46
C SER A 65 8.61 23.86 6.11
N SER A 66 8.99 22.57 6.07
CA SER A 66 10.17 22.04 6.80
C SER A 66 10.14 22.38 8.30
N GLU A 67 8.94 22.45 8.87
CA GLU A 67 8.71 22.66 10.30
C GLU A 67 8.67 21.32 11.03
N GLU A 68 9.05 21.31 12.31
CA GLU A 68 8.87 20.13 13.16
C GLU A 68 7.40 19.73 13.21
N GLN A 69 7.12 18.45 13.06
CA GLN A 69 5.80 17.87 13.21
C GLN A 69 5.34 17.92 14.66
N PRO A 70 4.02 18.02 14.89
CA PRO A 70 3.44 18.24 16.21
C PRO A 70 3.60 17.05 17.18
N CYS A 71 4.12 15.90 16.74
CA CYS A 71 4.50 14.80 17.62
C CYS A 71 5.64 13.96 17.06
N LYS A 72 6.29 13.18 17.93
CA LYS A 72 7.45 12.33 17.58
C LYS A 72 7.16 11.30 16.48
N ILE A 73 5.94 10.76 16.44
CA ILE A 73 5.55 9.75 15.44
C ILE A 73 5.48 10.39 14.06
N LEU A 74 4.80 11.55 13.95
CA LEU A 74 4.73 12.29 12.70
C LEU A 74 6.09 12.85 12.28
N ASN A 75 6.93 13.26 13.23
CA ASN A 75 8.32 13.62 12.93
C ASN A 75 9.08 12.45 12.31
N GLY A 76 9.01 11.26 12.92
CA GLY A 76 9.64 10.07 12.36
C GLY A 76 9.11 9.70 10.96
N PHE A 77 7.81 9.90 10.71
CA PHE A 77 7.26 9.71 9.37
C PHE A 77 7.78 10.75 8.36
N SER A 78 7.83 12.03 8.75
CA SER A 78 8.42 13.10 7.95
C SER A 78 9.89 12.84 7.62
N ASP A 79 10.68 12.41 8.60
CA ASP A 79 12.09 12.06 8.44
C ASP A 79 12.25 10.92 7.43
N LEU A 80 11.44 9.86 7.57
CA LEU A 80 11.43 8.75 6.60
C LEU A 80 11.09 9.23 5.18
N LEU A 81 10.08 10.08 5.00
CA LEU A 81 9.73 10.60 3.67
C LEU A 81 10.89 11.40 3.04
N ASN A 82 11.64 12.15 3.85
CA ASN A 82 12.83 12.86 3.39
C ASN A 82 13.97 11.91 2.98
N GLU A 83 14.06 10.72 3.58
CA GLU A 83 15.04 9.70 3.20
C GLU A 83 14.73 9.05 1.84
N ALA A 84 13.51 9.15 1.31
CA ALA A 84 13.11 8.52 0.05
C ALA A 84 14.08 8.85 -1.12
N PHE A 85 14.57 10.09 -1.19
CA PHE A 85 15.51 10.56 -2.22
C PHE A 85 16.92 9.94 -2.12
N ARG A 86 17.24 9.27 -1.01
CA ARG A 86 18.47 8.49 -0.82
C ARG A 86 18.28 7.02 -1.17
N ILE A 87 17.05 6.54 -1.13
CA ILE A 87 16.70 5.11 -1.28
C ILE A 87 16.37 4.78 -2.73
N VAL A 88 15.58 5.61 -3.41
CA VAL A 88 15.16 5.40 -4.80
C VAL A 88 15.53 6.58 -5.70
N ASP A 89 15.31 6.45 -7.00
CA ASP A 89 15.56 7.54 -7.95
C ASP A 89 14.66 8.76 -7.69
N LYS A 90 15.05 9.92 -8.22
CA LYS A 90 14.39 11.20 -7.92
C LYS A 90 12.91 11.24 -8.29
N VAL A 91 12.52 10.58 -9.38
CA VAL A 91 11.13 10.57 -9.83
C VAL A 91 10.31 9.63 -8.93
N ALA A 92 10.81 8.42 -8.68
CA ALA A 92 10.16 7.49 -7.76
C ALA A 92 10.05 8.07 -6.34
N ALA A 93 11.09 8.73 -5.83
CA ALA A 93 11.09 9.37 -4.51
C ALA A 93 10.01 10.45 -4.41
N GLY A 94 9.93 11.32 -5.42
CA GLY A 94 8.89 12.35 -5.49
C GLY A 94 7.48 11.75 -5.50
N LEU A 95 7.27 10.68 -6.26
CA LEU A 95 5.99 9.98 -6.31
C LEU A 95 5.66 9.25 -5.00
N ILE A 96 6.63 8.64 -4.30
CA ILE A 96 6.42 8.03 -2.97
C ILE A 96 5.99 9.08 -1.95
N VAL A 97 6.71 10.21 -1.90
CA VAL A 97 6.35 11.32 -1.00
C VAL A 97 4.95 11.84 -1.34
N PHE A 98 4.65 12.03 -2.62
CA PHE A 98 3.33 12.46 -3.05
C PHE A 98 2.23 11.46 -2.66
N SER A 99 2.47 10.17 -2.83
CA SER A 99 1.58 9.09 -2.39
C SER A 99 1.33 9.10 -0.88
N ALA A 100 2.36 9.33 -0.08
CA ALA A 100 2.22 9.48 1.37
C ALA A 100 1.38 10.71 1.77
N LEU A 101 1.55 11.84 1.08
CA LEU A 101 0.74 13.04 1.33
C LEU A 101 -0.72 12.86 0.89
N LYS A 102 -0.98 12.13 -0.20
CA LYS A 102 -2.33 11.78 -0.61
C LYS A 102 -2.99 10.85 0.41
N PHE A 103 -2.27 9.87 0.95
CA PHE A 103 -2.73 9.01 2.05
C PHE A 103 -3.12 9.84 3.30
N ILE A 104 -2.29 10.79 3.73
CA ILE A 104 -2.65 11.70 4.85
C ILE A 104 -3.94 12.47 4.54
N THR A 105 -4.11 12.92 3.30
CA THR A 105 -5.31 13.65 2.88
C THR A 105 -6.54 12.74 2.90
N GLU A 106 -6.41 11.50 2.44
CA GLU A 106 -7.46 10.48 2.52
C GLU A 106 -7.90 10.28 3.97
N LEU A 107 -6.97 10.04 4.91
CA LEU A 107 -7.31 9.86 6.33
C LEU A 107 -8.17 11.01 6.88
N ILE A 108 -7.79 12.25 6.59
CA ILE A 108 -8.52 13.44 7.02
C ILE A 108 -9.94 13.45 6.44
N LEU A 109 -10.07 13.13 5.15
CA LEU A 109 -11.37 13.07 4.48
C LEU A 109 -12.24 11.97 5.07
N GLU A 110 -11.70 10.78 5.36
CA GLU A 110 -12.44 9.68 5.95
C GLU A 110 -13.06 10.04 7.31
N GLN A 111 -12.33 10.78 8.14
CA GLN A 111 -12.81 11.24 9.45
C GLN A 111 -13.88 12.33 9.34
N SER A 112 -13.89 13.08 8.24
CA SER A 112 -14.86 14.17 8.00
C SER A 112 -16.21 13.69 7.45
N LYS A 113 -16.34 12.38 7.13
CA LYS A 113 -17.54 11.82 6.54
C LYS A 113 -18.68 11.76 7.55
N ASP A 114 -19.83 12.29 7.12
CA ASP A 114 -21.14 11.85 7.61
C ASP A 114 -21.48 10.49 6.96
N GLU A 115 -22.19 9.60 7.65
CA GLU A 115 -22.42 8.20 7.23
C GLU A 115 -23.04 8.08 5.81
N SER A 116 -23.67 9.15 5.33
CA SER A 116 -24.28 9.28 3.99
C SER A 116 -23.27 9.28 2.82
N ALA A 117 -22.00 9.62 3.04
CA ALA A 117 -20.98 9.70 1.99
C ALA A 117 -20.65 8.35 1.32
N HIS A 118 -20.94 7.23 1.99
CA HIS A 118 -20.74 5.88 1.45
C HIS A 118 -21.76 5.47 0.36
N THR A 119 -22.76 6.32 0.09
CA THR A 119 -23.80 6.05 -0.90
C THR A 119 -23.48 6.57 -2.30
N VAL A 120 -22.46 7.43 -2.44
CA VAL A 120 -22.01 7.98 -3.74
C VAL A 120 -20.83 7.16 -4.23
N GLU A 121 -21.07 6.33 -5.26
CA GLU A 121 -20.07 5.40 -5.80
C GLU A 121 -18.83 6.14 -6.32
N GLU A 122 -19.01 7.27 -7.00
CA GLU A 122 -17.93 8.08 -7.54
C GLU A 122 -17.03 8.66 -6.46
N TYR A 123 -17.59 9.05 -5.31
CA TYR A 123 -16.81 9.54 -4.18
C TYR A 123 -16.03 8.40 -3.51
N ALA A 124 -16.61 7.20 -3.41
CA ALA A 124 -15.90 6.03 -2.93
C ALA A 124 -14.74 5.63 -3.86
N MET A 125 -14.92 5.75 -5.19
CA MET A 125 -13.85 5.54 -6.16
C MET A 125 -12.77 6.61 -6.03
N PHE A 126 -13.14 7.89 -5.93
CA PHE A 126 -12.20 9.00 -5.73
C PHE A 126 -11.32 8.79 -4.50
N LEU A 127 -11.88 8.38 -3.37
CA LEU A 127 -11.09 8.13 -2.16
C LEU A 127 -10.12 6.94 -2.32
N ARG A 128 -10.57 5.85 -2.96
CA ARG A 128 -9.68 4.72 -3.27
C ARG A 128 -8.52 5.13 -4.17
N GLU A 129 -8.74 6.02 -5.13
CA GLU A 129 -7.69 6.56 -5.99
C GLU A 129 -6.76 7.52 -5.22
N LEU A 130 -7.30 8.24 -4.24
CA LEU A 130 -6.54 9.14 -3.39
C LEU A 130 -5.59 8.38 -2.47
N GLY A 131 -5.92 7.18 -1.99
CA GLY A 131 -5.21 6.54 -0.89
C GLY A 131 -3.71 6.27 -1.04
N GLY A 132 -3.14 6.41 -2.24
CA GLY A 132 -1.70 6.56 -2.48
C GLY A 132 -0.81 5.34 -2.19
N LEU A 133 -1.25 4.44 -1.31
CA LEU A 133 -0.56 3.24 -0.85
C LEU A 133 -0.12 2.35 -2.00
N ALA A 134 -1.04 2.04 -2.91
CA ALA A 134 -0.76 1.18 -4.06
C ALA A 134 0.31 1.76 -4.98
N GLU A 135 0.29 3.07 -5.20
CA GLU A 135 1.28 3.74 -6.04
C GLU A 135 2.66 3.76 -5.35
N GLY A 136 2.71 4.10 -4.06
CA GLY A 136 3.95 4.06 -3.27
C GLY A 136 4.60 2.67 -3.30
N TYR A 137 3.82 1.61 -3.07
CA TYR A 137 4.31 0.23 -3.12
C TYR A 137 4.76 -0.21 -4.51
N SER A 138 4.06 0.22 -5.56
CA SER A 138 4.40 -0.13 -6.95
C SER A 138 5.79 0.37 -7.35
N LEU A 139 6.22 1.50 -6.81
CA LEU A 139 7.53 2.10 -7.12
C LEU A 139 8.71 1.35 -6.51
N HIS A 140 8.46 0.54 -5.48
CA HIS A 140 9.47 -0.30 -4.84
C HIS A 140 9.61 -1.70 -5.47
N ILE A 141 8.77 -2.04 -6.45
CA ILE A 141 8.77 -3.37 -7.08
C ILE A 141 10.08 -3.63 -7.82
N PHE A 142 10.73 -2.59 -8.31
CA PHE A 142 11.88 -2.69 -9.19
C PHE A 142 13.18 -2.37 -8.43
N PRO A 143 14.29 -3.09 -8.73
CA PRO A 143 15.60 -2.73 -8.20
C PRO A 143 15.97 -1.28 -8.54
N ARG A 144 16.71 -0.61 -7.64
CA ARG A 144 17.10 0.80 -7.81
C ARG A 144 17.95 1.05 -9.06
N GLU A 145 18.61 0.01 -9.57
CA GLU A 145 19.42 0.03 -10.78
C GLU A 145 18.58 0.07 -12.06
N LEU A 146 17.30 -0.34 -11.98
CA LEU A 146 16.40 -0.34 -13.12
C LEU A 146 15.83 1.07 -13.34
N PRO A 147 16.05 1.70 -14.50
CA PRO A 147 15.55 3.05 -14.74
C PRO A 147 14.01 3.10 -14.72
N TYR A 148 13.42 4.09 -14.06
CA TYR A 148 11.95 4.22 -13.97
C TYR A 148 11.25 4.25 -15.34
N ALA A 149 11.93 4.77 -16.38
CA ALA A 149 11.41 4.80 -17.75
C ALA A 149 11.02 3.41 -18.30
N VAL A 150 11.59 2.34 -17.75
CA VAL A 150 11.30 0.95 -18.11
C VAL A 150 9.91 0.51 -17.64
N TYR A 151 9.47 0.95 -16.46
CA TYR A 151 8.26 0.42 -15.81
C TYR A 151 7.17 1.46 -15.55
N ILE A 152 7.46 2.75 -15.70
CA ILE A 152 6.52 3.83 -15.35
C ILE A 152 5.20 3.75 -16.14
N TRP A 153 5.24 3.19 -17.34
CA TRP A 153 4.07 3.00 -18.21
C TRP A 153 3.11 1.94 -17.64
N ALA A 154 3.63 0.99 -16.87
CA ALA A 154 2.84 -0.01 -16.16
C ALA A 154 2.32 0.49 -14.81
N LEU A 155 2.78 1.64 -14.30
CA LEU A 155 2.45 2.12 -12.95
C LEU A 155 0.94 2.23 -12.69
N PRO A 156 0.11 2.76 -13.61
CA PRO A 156 -1.34 2.81 -13.40
C PRO A 156 -1.95 1.41 -13.19
N CYS A 157 -1.58 0.44 -14.04
CA CYS A 157 -2.08 -0.94 -13.95
C CYS A 157 -1.56 -1.66 -12.68
N MET A 158 -0.31 -1.42 -12.29
CA MET A 158 0.24 -1.95 -11.03
C MET A 158 -0.51 -1.40 -9.83
N ARG A 159 -0.75 -0.08 -9.79
CA ARG A 159 -1.55 0.57 -8.75
C ARG A 159 -2.93 -0.06 -8.65
N ASP A 160 -3.62 -0.21 -9.77
CA ASP A 160 -4.99 -0.73 -9.80
C ASP A 160 -5.05 -2.18 -9.32
N LEU A 161 -4.08 -3.01 -9.72
CA LEU A 161 -3.92 -4.38 -9.23
C LEU A 161 -3.73 -4.44 -7.71
N LEU A 162 -2.85 -3.60 -7.16
CA LEU A 162 -2.59 -3.57 -5.71
C LEU A 162 -3.82 -3.11 -4.93
N THR A 163 -4.52 -2.09 -5.44
CA THR A 163 -5.78 -1.60 -4.86
C THR A 163 -6.87 -2.66 -4.85
N LEU A 164 -6.98 -3.47 -5.90
CA LEU A 164 -7.92 -4.60 -5.97
C LEU A 164 -7.63 -5.64 -4.87
N VAL A 165 -6.36 -6.03 -4.69
CA VAL A 165 -5.96 -6.99 -3.64
C VAL A 165 -6.23 -6.43 -2.24
N MET A 166 -5.89 -5.17 -1.98
CA MET A 166 -6.18 -4.53 -0.68
C MET A 166 -7.67 -4.45 -0.41
N THR A 167 -8.47 -4.05 -1.40
CA THR A 167 -9.93 -4.01 -1.30
C THR A 167 -10.49 -5.38 -0.96
N PHE A 168 -10.01 -6.43 -1.61
CA PHE A 168 -10.42 -7.80 -1.31
C PHE A 168 -10.04 -8.17 0.14
N SER A 169 -8.82 -7.85 0.58
CA SER A 169 -8.33 -8.16 1.93
C SER A 169 -9.17 -7.50 3.04
N GLN A 170 -9.83 -6.38 2.73
CA GLN A 170 -10.62 -5.58 3.67
C GLN A 170 -12.13 -5.83 3.59
N ALA A 171 -12.62 -6.44 2.51
CA ALA A 171 -14.04 -6.69 2.29
C ALA A 171 -14.65 -7.46 3.48
N ARG A 172 -15.61 -6.81 4.16
CA ARG A 172 -16.09 -7.29 5.48
C ARG A 172 -17.14 -8.41 5.43
N SER A 173 -17.71 -8.65 4.26
CA SER A 173 -18.80 -9.61 4.01
C SER A 173 -18.40 -10.51 2.86
N GLU A 174 -18.82 -11.79 2.88
CA GLU A 174 -18.65 -12.68 1.72
C GLU A 174 -19.24 -12.00 0.49
N PRO A 175 -18.42 -11.60 -0.49
CA PRO A 175 -18.96 -10.98 -1.68
C PRO A 175 -19.74 -12.05 -2.42
N LYS A 176 -20.95 -11.70 -2.92
CA LYS A 176 -21.71 -12.61 -3.80
C LYS A 176 -20.77 -13.14 -4.88
N ILE A 177 -20.85 -14.42 -5.20
CA ILE A 177 -19.94 -15.12 -6.15
C ILE A 177 -19.70 -14.34 -7.46
N MET A 178 -20.69 -13.59 -7.93
CA MET A 178 -20.59 -12.73 -9.12
C MET A 178 -19.62 -11.54 -8.94
N VAL A 179 -19.63 -10.90 -7.77
CA VAL A 179 -18.69 -9.82 -7.42
C VAL A 179 -17.26 -10.37 -7.32
N LEU A 180 -17.09 -11.57 -6.74
CA LEU A 180 -15.79 -12.25 -6.72
C LEU A 180 -15.29 -12.54 -8.14
N HIS A 181 -16.15 -13.08 -9.00
CA HIS A 181 -15.82 -13.38 -10.38
C HIS A 181 -15.39 -12.13 -11.17
N ASP A 182 -16.14 -11.03 -11.06
CA ASP A 182 -15.82 -9.78 -11.74
C ASP A 182 -14.50 -9.17 -11.24
N LEU A 183 -14.25 -9.25 -9.93
CA LEU A 183 -13.00 -8.77 -9.34
C LEU A 183 -11.79 -9.62 -9.73
N VAL A 184 -11.93 -10.95 -9.75
CA VAL A 184 -10.87 -11.86 -10.23
C VAL A 184 -10.59 -11.61 -11.72
N GLY A 185 -11.62 -11.43 -12.54
CA GLY A 185 -11.46 -11.06 -13.95
C GLY A 185 -10.70 -9.76 -14.13
N LYS A 186 -11.02 -8.72 -13.33
CA LYS A 186 -10.27 -7.46 -13.32
C LYS A 186 -8.81 -7.66 -12.89
N TYR A 187 -8.58 -8.42 -11.82
CA TYR A 187 -7.22 -8.72 -11.34
C TYR A 187 -6.37 -9.41 -12.42
N ILE A 188 -6.90 -10.46 -13.06
CA ILE A 188 -6.20 -11.19 -14.13
C ILE A 188 -5.87 -10.24 -15.27
N LYS A 189 -6.85 -9.42 -15.71
CA LYS A 189 -6.65 -8.45 -16.78
C LYS A 189 -5.54 -7.45 -16.46
N GLU A 190 -5.54 -6.84 -15.28
CA GLU A 190 -4.49 -5.89 -14.90
C GLU A 190 -3.13 -6.57 -14.78
N TYR A 191 -3.07 -7.78 -14.21
CA TYR A 191 -1.85 -8.56 -14.10
C TYR A 191 -1.23 -8.86 -15.48
N GLU A 192 -2.04 -9.38 -16.41
CA GLU A 192 -1.61 -9.66 -17.79
C GLU A 192 -1.19 -8.39 -18.53
N THR A 193 -1.89 -7.27 -18.31
CA THR A 193 -1.56 -5.98 -18.91
C THR A 193 -0.18 -5.51 -18.45
N VAL A 194 0.12 -5.57 -17.14
CA VAL A 194 1.44 -5.22 -16.62
C VAL A 194 2.51 -6.12 -17.21
N LEU A 195 2.31 -7.44 -17.25
CA LEU A 195 3.27 -8.36 -17.86
C LEU A 195 3.51 -8.04 -19.34
N HIS A 196 2.47 -7.72 -20.10
CA HIS A 196 2.62 -7.36 -21.50
C HIS A 196 3.45 -6.07 -21.68
N ILE A 197 3.20 -5.04 -20.87
CA ILE A 197 3.97 -3.79 -20.90
C ILE A 197 5.45 -4.04 -20.57
N LEU A 198 5.71 -4.88 -19.56
CA LEU A 198 7.07 -5.17 -19.09
C LEU A 198 7.79 -6.23 -19.92
N GLN A 199 7.11 -6.95 -20.82
CA GLN A 199 7.65 -8.04 -21.64
C GLN A 199 8.98 -7.71 -22.35
N PRO A 200 9.20 -6.49 -22.89
CA PRO A 200 10.47 -6.14 -23.52
C PRO A 200 11.67 -6.10 -22.57
N HIS A 201 11.44 -6.06 -21.26
CA HIS A 201 12.45 -5.87 -20.22
C HIS A 201 12.41 -7.04 -19.22
N ALA A 202 13.22 -8.08 -19.48
CA ALA A 202 13.20 -9.33 -18.73
C ALA A 202 13.33 -9.16 -17.21
N ASP A 203 14.21 -8.26 -16.75
CA ASP A 203 14.42 -8.00 -15.32
C ASP A 203 13.20 -7.35 -14.66
N ALA A 204 12.56 -6.39 -15.35
CA ALA A 204 11.36 -5.72 -14.88
C ALA A 204 10.17 -6.70 -14.81
N HIS A 205 10.02 -7.50 -15.86
CA HIS A 205 9.00 -8.53 -15.95
C HIS A 205 9.18 -9.59 -14.85
N TYR A 206 10.41 -10.03 -14.59
CA TYR A 206 10.73 -10.94 -13.50
C TYR A 206 10.40 -10.33 -12.13
N ALA A 207 10.88 -9.10 -11.87
CA ALA A 207 10.66 -8.41 -10.60
C ALA A 207 9.17 -8.24 -10.29
N PHE A 208 8.35 -7.86 -11.27
CA PHE A 208 6.90 -7.74 -11.08
C PHE A 208 6.23 -9.09 -10.78
N LYS A 209 6.61 -10.16 -11.46
CA LYS A 209 6.06 -11.51 -11.18
C LYS A 209 6.34 -11.96 -9.76
N GLU A 210 7.59 -11.81 -9.32
CA GLU A 210 7.97 -12.21 -7.96
C GLU A 210 7.32 -11.33 -6.91
N PHE A 211 7.20 -10.03 -7.19
CA PHE A 211 6.42 -9.14 -6.34
C PHE A 211 4.95 -9.58 -6.23
N ALA A 212 4.26 -9.79 -7.35
CA ALA A 212 2.84 -10.14 -7.33
C ALA A 212 2.58 -11.45 -6.57
N ARG A 213 3.46 -12.44 -6.74
CA ARG A 213 3.42 -13.70 -6.00
C ARG A 213 3.60 -13.49 -4.49
N GLY A 214 4.63 -12.72 -4.10
CA GLY A 214 4.92 -12.42 -2.70
C GLY A 214 3.83 -11.58 -2.03
N TYR A 215 3.28 -10.61 -2.76
CA TYR A 215 2.21 -9.73 -2.30
C TYR A 215 0.90 -10.47 -2.08
N LEU A 216 0.55 -11.39 -2.98
CA LEU A 216 -0.59 -12.28 -2.77
C LEU A 216 -0.35 -13.20 -1.55
N ALA A 217 0.84 -13.77 -1.41
CA ALA A 217 1.19 -14.60 -0.26
C ALA A 217 1.08 -13.83 1.07
N PHE A 218 1.55 -12.58 1.10
CA PHE A 218 1.39 -11.68 2.25
C PHE A 218 -0.08 -11.49 2.64
N HIS A 219 -0.95 -11.18 1.68
CA HIS A 219 -2.37 -11.00 1.98
C HIS A 219 -3.09 -12.31 2.33
N LEU A 220 -2.59 -13.46 1.89
CA LEU A 220 -3.12 -14.78 2.22
C LEU A 220 -2.59 -15.35 3.55
N ASP A 221 -1.53 -14.77 4.13
CA ASP A 221 -0.96 -15.23 5.39
C ASP A 221 -1.92 -14.92 6.56
N SER A 222 -2.42 -15.97 7.21
CA SER A 222 -3.39 -15.88 8.32
C SER A 222 -2.84 -15.20 9.58
N LYS A 223 -1.52 -14.99 9.66
CA LYS A 223 -0.88 -14.23 10.76
C LYS A 223 -0.93 -12.73 10.55
N ILE A 224 -1.24 -12.30 9.34
CA ILE A 224 -1.44 -10.90 9.00
C ILE A 224 -2.94 -10.63 9.13
N PRO A 225 -3.37 -9.52 9.75
CA PRO A 225 -4.78 -9.19 9.86
C PRO A 225 -5.38 -8.77 8.50
N SER A 226 -5.28 -9.65 7.51
CA SER A 226 -5.95 -9.59 6.21
C SER A 226 -7.05 -10.66 6.19
N ARG A 227 -8.25 -10.30 5.72
CA ARG A 227 -9.39 -11.23 5.68
C ARG A 227 -9.25 -12.32 4.62
N LEU A 228 -8.30 -12.15 3.69
CA LEU A 228 -7.93 -13.13 2.66
C LEU A 228 -7.42 -14.44 3.26
N GLY A 229 -6.52 -14.38 4.24
CA GLY A 229 -6.05 -15.56 4.96
C GLY A 229 -7.18 -16.26 5.74
N ALA A 230 -8.10 -15.49 6.32
CA ALA A 230 -9.28 -16.05 7.00
C ALA A 230 -10.27 -16.71 6.04
N LEU A 231 -10.49 -16.14 4.84
CA LEU A 231 -11.36 -16.70 3.80
C LEU A 231 -10.80 -18.01 3.25
N VAL A 232 -9.49 -18.09 2.97
CA VAL A 232 -8.85 -19.32 2.49
C VAL A 232 -8.95 -20.44 3.53
N LEU A 233 -8.74 -20.14 4.81
CA LEU A 233 -8.94 -21.11 5.90
C LEU A 233 -10.40 -21.56 6.03
N SER A 234 -11.38 -20.68 5.79
CA SER A 234 -12.80 -21.08 5.77
C SER A 234 -13.19 -21.94 4.56
N LEU A 235 -12.39 -21.88 3.49
CA LEU A 235 -12.60 -22.67 2.29
C LEU A 235 -11.81 -23.99 2.29
N GLU A 236 -10.83 -24.19 3.18
CA GLU A 236 -10.08 -25.45 3.34
C GLU A 236 -10.95 -26.72 3.37
N PRO A 237 -12.13 -26.75 4.03
CA PRO A 237 -13.02 -27.92 4.01
C PRO A 237 -13.58 -28.28 2.63
N TYR A 238 -13.55 -27.35 1.68
CA TYR A 238 -14.11 -27.51 0.33
C TYR A 238 -13.06 -27.86 -0.74
N TRP A 239 -11.76 -27.85 -0.40
CA TRP A 239 -10.66 -28.22 -1.30
C TRP A 239 -10.27 -29.70 -1.20
N ILE A 240 -10.67 -30.38 -0.13
CA ILE A 240 -10.52 -31.83 0.05
C ILE A 240 -11.89 -32.47 -0.20
N GLY A 241 -12.33 -32.44 -1.45
CA GLY A 241 -13.57 -33.06 -1.94
C GLY A 241 -13.38 -33.61 -3.35
#